data_AF-A0A357TID0-F1
#
_entry.id   AF-A0A357TID0-F1
#
_cell.length_a   1.000
_cell.length_b   1.000
_cell.length_c   1.000
_cell.angle_alpha   90.00
_cell.angle_beta   90.00
_cell.angle_gamma   90.00
#
_symmetry.space_group_name_H-M   'P 1'
#
loop_
_entity.id
_entity.type
_entity.pdbx_description
1 polymer ?
#
loop_
_entity_poly.entity_id
_entity_poly.type
_entity_poly.pdbx_seq_one_letter_code
_entity_poly.pdbx_strand_id
1 'polypeptide(L)' 'MLPVKAADDFQQKLQPIFAKHCVKCHGGEKVKGKVNLKEIANAGQFLAKPELIKEIIDVIDASDMPPEDEL' A
#
# COMPACT_ATOMS: atom_id res chain seq x y z
N MET A 1 -15.30 11.59 -16.40
CA MET A 1 -15.90 10.82 -15.29
C MET A 1 -15.03 9.59 -15.03
N LEU A 2 -13.99 9.73 -14.20
CA LEU A 2 -13.12 8.64 -13.74
C LEU A 2 -13.22 8.28 -12.22
N PRO A 3 -14.14 8.85 -11.38
CA PRO A 3 -14.04 8.64 -9.93
C PRO A 3 -14.57 7.27 -9.47
N VAL A 4 -15.54 6.66 -10.18
CA VAL A 4 -16.16 5.39 -9.74
C VAL A 4 -15.19 4.21 -9.87
N LYS A 5 -14.53 4.07 -11.03
CA LYS A 5 -13.70 2.91 -11.35
C LYS A 5 -12.47 2.83 -10.43
N ALA A 6 -11.82 3.95 -10.15
CA ALA A 6 -10.64 3.98 -9.30
C ALA A 6 -10.97 3.66 -7.82
N ALA A 7 -12.11 4.15 -7.32
CA ALA A 7 -12.58 3.82 -5.98
C ALA A 7 -12.88 2.33 -5.83
N ASP A 8 -13.58 1.75 -6.82
CA ASP A 8 -13.89 0.31 -6.86
C ASP A 8 -12.62 -0.53 -6.96
N ASP A 9 -11.68 -0.20 -7.85
CA ASP A 9 -10.43 -0.94 -8.01
C ASP A 9 -9.57 -0.87 -6.73
N PHE A 10 -9.54 0.27 -6.02
CA PHE A 10 -8.81 0.36 -4.76
C PHE A 10 -9.42 -0.52 -3.68
N GLN A 11 -10.73 -0.39 -3.42
CA GLN A 11 -11.39 -1.15 -2.35
C GLN A 11 -11.44 -2.65 -2.64
N GLN A 12 -11.68 -3.05 -3.89
CA GLN A 12 -11.88 -4.45 -4.24
C GLN A 12 -10.57 -5.20 -4.53
N LYS A 13 -9.50 -4.49 -4.91
CA LYS A 13 -8.22 -5.13 -5.31
C LYS A 13 -7.06 -4.71 -4.44
N LEU A 14 -6.77 -3.42 -4.35
CA LEU A 14 -5.57 -2.93 -3.64
C LEU A 14 -5.67 -3.08 -2.12
N GLN A 15 -6.81 -2.70 -1.53
CA GLN A 15 -6.97 -2.73 -0.08
C GLN A 15 -6.83 -4.16 0.50
N PRO A 16 -7.41 -5.22 -0.10
CA PRO A 16 -7.15 -6.59 0.33
C PRO A 16 -5.69 -7.01 0.21
N ILE A 17 -4.99 -6.60 -0.85
CA ILE A 17 -3.56 -6.90 -1.06
C ILE A 17 -2.72 -6.23 0.03
N PHE A 18 -2.95 -4.95 0.29
CA PHE A 18 -2.26 -4.22 1.36
C PHE A 18 -2.51 -4.86 2.71
N ALA A 19 -3.77 -5.20 3.03
CA ALA A 19 -4.11 -5.85 4.28
C ALA A 19 -3.36 -7.20 4.47
N LYS A 20 -3.24 -7.98 3.39
CA LYS A 20 -2.63 -9.31 3.42
C LYS A 20 -1.10 -9.28 3.45
N HIS A 21 -0.48 -8.38 2.70
CA HIS A 21 0.96 -8.43 2.42
C HIS A 21 1.76 -7.27 3.02
N CYS A 22 1.16 -6.10 3.21
CA CYS A 22 1.90 -4.88 3.52
C CYS A 22 1.62 -4.36 4.94
N VAL A 23 0.34 -4.39 5.36
CA VAL A 23 -0.13 -3.78 6.61
C VAL A 23 0.46 -4.46 7.84
N LYS A 24 0.84 -5.75 7.79
CA LYS A 24 1.49 -6.43 8.93
C LYS A 24 2.68 -5.63 9.47
N CYS A 25 3.51 -5.06 8.58
CA CYS A 25 4.68 -4.26 8.95
C CYS A 25 4.54 -2.76 8.67
N HIS A 26 3.66 -2.36 7.76
CA HIS A 26 3.42 -0.97 7.36
C HIS A 26 2.01 -0.52 7.76
N GLY A 27 1.63 -0.78 9.02
CA GLY A 27 0.32 -0.44 9.58
C GLY A 27 -0.16 -1.30 10.76
N GLY A 28 0.66 -2.27 11.19
CA GLY A 28 0.46 -3.11 12.36
C GLY A 28 1.06 -2.48 13.63
N GLU A 29 1.41 -3.31 14.61
CA GLU A 29 1.94 -2.86 15.92
C GLU A 29 3.26 -2.09 15.82
N LYS A 30 4.07 -2.36 14.79
CA LYS A 30 5.26 -1.57 14.45
C LYS A 30 5.11 -1.04 13.04
N VAL A 31 5.11 0.28 12.89
CA VAL A 31 5.08 0.96 11.58
C VAL A 31 6.50 1.09 11.06
N LYS A 32 6.96 0.12 10.27
CA LYS A 32 8.29 0.16 9.63
C LYS A 32 8.33 1.24 8.54
N GLY A 33 9.49 1.88 8.39
CA GLY A 33 9.72 2.89 7.35
C GLY A 33 8.91 4.18 7.50
N LYS A 34 8.20 4.39 8.62
CA LYS A 34 7.23 5.49 8.81
C LYS A 34 6.10 5.50 7.76
N VAL A 35 5.88 4.36 7.10
CA VAL A 35 4.81 4.17 6.11
C VAL A 35 3.67 3.41 6.77
N ASN A 36 2.50 4.06 6.89
CA ASN A 36 1.28 3.45 7.40
C ASN A 36 0.23 3.32 6.29
N LEU A 37 0.19 2.17 5.61
CA LEU A 37 -0.77 1.86 4.55
C LEU A 37 -2.17 1.59 5.08
N LYS A 38 -2.32 1.30 6.38
CA LYS A 38 -3.63 1.09 7.01
C LYS A 38 -4.46 2.38 7.10
N GLU A 39 -3.81 3.55 7.15
CA GLU A 39 -4.49 4.85 7.18
C GLU A 39 -5.05 5.27 5.81
N ILE A 40 -4.66 4.58 4.73
CA ILE A 40 -5.14 4.86 3.38
C ILE A 40 -6.46 4.12 3.16
N ALA A 41 -7.57 4.83 3.37
CA ALA A 41 -8.92 4.24 3.38
C ALA A 41 -9.58 4.22 1.99
N ASN A 42 -9.10 5.00 1.02
CA ASN A 42 -9.71 5.07 -0.32
C ASN A 42 -8.71 5.49 -1.41
N ALA A 43 -9.14 5.31 -2.66
CA ALA A 43 -8.36 5.66 -3.85
C ALA A 43 -7.91 7.13 -3.88
N GLY A 44 -8.74 8.08 -3.42
CA GLY A 44 -8.38 9.50 -3.41
C GLY A 44 -7.21 9.80 -2.48
N GLN A 45 -7.21 9.22 -1.28
CA GLN A 45 -6.11 9.34 -0.33
C GLN A 45 -4.82 8.68 -0.84
N PHE A 46 -4.96 7.55 -1.53
CA PHE A 46 -3.82 6.85 -2.13
C PHE A 46 -3.20 7.66 -3.27
N LEU A 47 -4.02 8.09 -4.23
CA LEU A 47 -3.60 8.86 -5.40
C LEU A 47 -3.06 10.26 -5.04
N ALA A 48 -3.46 10.81 -3.89
CA ALA A 48 -2.89 12.06 -3.37
C ALA A 48 -1.45 11.90 -2.84
N LYS A 49 -0.88 10.69 -2.83
CA LYS A 49 0.48 10.39 -2.34
C LYS A 49 1.37 9.79 -3.45
N PRO A 50 1.67 10.51 -4.53
CA PRO A 50 2.41 9.97 -5.68
C PRO A 50 3.83 9.50 -5.33
N GLU A 51 4.50 10.18 -4.41
CA GLU A 51 5.85 9.79 -3.94
C GLU A 51 5.82 8.43 -3.23
N LEU A 52 4.85 8.22 -2.34
CA LEU A 52 4.65 6.94 -1.67
C LEU A 52 4.32 5.83 -2.68
N ILE A 53 3.47 6.11 -3.67
CA ILE A 53 3.14 5.12 -4.71
C ILE A 53 4.42 4.70 -5.45
N LYS A 54 5.27 5.67 -5.81
CA LYS A 54 6.54 5.40 -6.47
C LYS A 54 7.45 4.55 -5.60
N GLU A 55 7.64 4.90 -4.33
CA GLU A 55 8.48 4.13 -3.40
C GLU A 55 7.99 2.68 -3.25
N ILE A 56 6.67 2.46 -3.14
CA ILE A 56 6.10 1.11 -3.07
C ILE A 56 6.42 0.30 -4.33
N ILE A 57 6.33 0.92 -5.51
CA ILE A 57 6.67 0.26 -6.78
C ILE A 57 8.17 -0.07 -6.80
N ASP A 58 9.02 0.90 -6.47
CA ASP A 58 10.49 0.76 -6.51
C ASP A 58 10.97 -0.40 -5.61
N VAL A 59 10.47 -0.52 -4.38
CA VAL A 59 10.88 -1.60 -3.45
C VAL A 59 10.32 -2.98 -3.83
N ILE A 60 9.16 -3.03 -4.50
CA ILE A 60 8.59 -4.29 -5.01
C ILE A 60 9.36 -4.75 -6.25
N ASP A 61 9.65 -3.83 -7.18
CA ASP A 61 10.43 -4.13 -8.39
C ASP A 61 11.86 -4.55 -8.05
N ALA A 62 12.45 -3.95 -7.01
CA ALA A 62 13.74 -4.37 -6.46
C ALA A 62 13.68 -5.72 -5.71
N SER A 63 12.49 -6.27 -5.46
CA SER A 63 12.26 -7.46 -4.64
C SER A 63 12.76 -7.32 -3.18
N ASP A 64 12.90 -6.09 -2.68
CA ASP A 64 13.27 -5.81 -1.28
C ASP A 64 12.14 -6.17 -0.29
N MET A 65 10.92 -6.30 -0.82
CA MET A 65 9.72 -6.69 -0.08
C MET A 65 9.16 -8.02 -0.62
N PRO A 66 8.77 -8.96 0.26
CA PRO A 66 8.84 -8.90 1.72
C PRO A 66 10.30 -8.97 2.23
N PRO A 67 10.59 -8.41 3.41
CA PRO A 67 11.94 -8.43 3.97
C PRO A 67 12.40 -9.87 4.26
N GLU A 68 13.71 -10.11 4.24
CA GLU A 68 14.30 -11.46 4.42
C GLU A 68 13.81 -12.18 5.68
N ASP A 69 13.58 -11.44 6.78
CA ASP A 69 13.07 -11.98 8.05
C ASP A 69 11.65 -12.61 7.94
N GLU A 70 10.94 -12.38 6.84
CA GLU A 70 9.57 -12.82 6.57
C GLU A 70 9.48 -13.79 5.37
N LEU A 71 10.62 -14.18 4.76
CA LEU A 71 10.73 -15.22 3.73
C LEU A 71 10.78 -16.64 4.35
#